data_AF-A0A6A3MC51-F1
#
_entry.id   AF-A0A6A3MC51-F1
#
_cell.length_a   1.000
_cell.length_b   1.000
_cell.length_c   1.000
_cell.angle_alpha   90.00
_cell.angle_beta   90.00
_cell.angle_gamma   90.00
#
_symmetry.space_group_name_H-M   'P 1'
#
loop_
_entity.id
_entity.type
_entity.pdbx_description
1 polymer ?
#
loop_
_entity_poly.entity_id
_entity_poly.type
_entity_poly.pdbx_seq_one_letter_code
_entity_poly.pdbx_strand_id
1 'polypeptide(L)'
;MALAMRQTADMGERFWSDAAKTTAYIRNRFPSKVLAGKTPIEVLTGRAPALNKPRVLGCDAEVLSKGQRQKLDAKTARGVFIGYEKSGVAVFGCPVVRRQ
;
A
#
# COMPACT_ATOMS: atom_id res chain seq x y z
N MET A 1 15.06 3.40 -3.90
CA MET A 1 13.70 2.92 -4.25
C MET A 1 12.61 3.79 -3.62
N ALA A 2 12.57 3.97 -2.28
CA ALA A 2 11.55 4.81 -1.64
C ALA A 2 11.51 6.27 -2.11
N LEU A 3 12.68 6.92 -2.19
CA LEU A 3 12.78 8.29 -2.69
C LEU A 3 12.25 8.44 -4.11
N ALA A 4 12.73 7.58 -5.02
CA ALA A 4 12.28 7.57 -6.41
C ALA A 4 10.76 7.33 -6.52
N MET A 5 10.21 6.34 -5.79
CA MET A 5 8.77 6.08 -5.77
C MET A 5 7.94 7.28 -5.31
N ARG A 6 8.42 8.00 -4.28
CA ARG A 6 7.76 9.22 -3.78
C ARG A 6 7.79 10.33 -4.82
N GLN A 7 8.93 10.53 -5.46
CA GLN A 7 9.12 11.56 -6.49
C GLN A 7 8.27 11.27 -7.74
N THR A 8 8.21 10.01 -8.19
CA THR A 8 7.36 9.61 -9.32
C THR A 8 5.87 9.70 -9.03
N ALA A 9 5.50 9.63 -7.74
CA ALA A 9 4.12 9.76 -7.28
C ALA A 9 3.72 11.22 -6.99
N ASP A 10 4.62 12.18 -7.22
CA ASP A 10 4.46 13.61 -6.90
C ASP A 10 3.95 13.86 -5.46
N MET A 11 4.47 13.07 -4.51
CA MET A 11 4.05 13.14 -3.11
C MET A 11 5.00 14.00 -2.29
N GLY A 12 4.45 14.87 -1.43
CA GLY A 12 5.24 15.67 -0.49
C GLY A 12 6.00 14.85 0.56
N GLU A 13 6.94 15.51 1.26
CA GLU A 13 7.84 14.87 2.24
C GLU A 13 7.11 14.15 3.39
N ARG A 14 5.90 14.62 3.73
CA ARG A 14 5.04 14.00 4.76
C ARG A 14 4.70 12.52 4.50
N PHE A 15 4.84 12.04 3.26
CA PHE A 15 4.55 10.66 2.87
C PHE A 15 5.79 9.77 2.83
N TRP A 16 6.96 10.26 3.28
CA TRP A 16 8.20 9.52 3.29
C TRP A 16 8.09 8.17 4.01
N SER A 17 7.46 8.17 5.19
CA SER A 17 7.30 6.95 6.00
C SER A 17 6.43 5.91 5.30
N ASP A 18 5.41 6.32 4.56
CA ASP A 18 4.54 5.42 3.82
C ASP A 18 5.22 4.87 2.56
N ALA A 19 5.96 5.72 1.85
CA ALA A 19 6.78 5.32 0.70
C ALA A 19 7.86 4.31 1.12
N ALA A 20 8.50 4.52 2.27
CA ALA A 20 9.49 3.61 2.84
C ALA A 20 8.87 2.24 3.19
N LYS A 21 7.71 2.23 3.85
CA LYS A 21 6.97 0.99 4.16
C LYS A 21 6.56 0.25 2.88
N THR A 22 6.06 0.96 1.88
CA THR A 22 5.63 0.39 0.59
C THR A 22 6.81 -0.22 -0.15
N THR A 23 7.95 0.48 -0.17
CA THR A 23 9.20 -0.02 -0.74
C THR A 23 9.65 -1.32 -0.07
N ALA A 24 9.67 -1.34 1.27
CA ALA A 24 10.02 -2.53 2.02
C ALA A 24 9.04 -3.68 1.75
N TYR A 25 7.74 -3.39 1.69
CA TYR A 25 6.69 -4.36 1.38
C TYR A 25 6.92 -5.04 0.02
N ILE A 26 7.22 -4.26 -1.01
CA ILE A 26 7.50 -4.73 -2.37
C ILE A 26 8.80 -5.53 -2.36
N ARG A 27 9.90 -4.94 -1.89
CA ARG A 27 11.22 -5.58 -1.92
C ARG A 27 11.27 -6.90 -1.16
N ASN A 28 10.52 -7.02 -0.06
CA ASN A 28 10.46 -8.27 0.71
C ASN A 28 9.66 -9.38 0.01
N ARG A 29 8.88 -9.06 -1.03
CA ARG A 29 8.06 -10.00 -1.79
C ARG A 29 8.59 -10.29 -3.19
N PHE A 30 9.60 -9.56 -3.65
CA PHE A 30 10.26 -9.88 -4.90
C PHE A 30 11.34 -10.93 -4.70
N PRO A 31 11.46 -11.90 -5.62
CA PRO A 31 12.50 -12.91 -5.56
C PRO A 31 13.88 -12.26 -5.74
N SER A 32 14.86 -12.73 -4.98
CA SER A 32 16.23 -12.25 -5.07
C SER A 32 17.16 -13.36 -5.56
N LYS A 33 18.07 -13.02 -6.48
CA LYS A 33 19.11 -13.96 -6.94
C LYS A 33 19.99 -14.45 -5.78
N VAL A 34 20.27 -13.57 -4.81
CA VAL A 34 21.06 -13.91 -3.61
C VAL A 34 20.36 -14.96 -2.75
N LEU A 35 19.03 -15.06 -2.83
CA LEU A 35 18.22 -16.04 -2.11
C LEU A 35 17.83 -17.24 -2.99
N ALA A 36 18.60 -17.51 -4.05
CA ALA A 36 18.32 -18.58 -5.02
C ALA A 36 16.89 -18.50 -5.61
N GLY A 37 16.40 -17.29 -5.87
CA GLY A 37 15.05 -17.06 -6.41
C GLY A 37 13.94 -17.05 -5.37
N LYS A 38 14.23 -17.23 -4.08
CA LYS A 38 13.26 -17.07 -2.99
C LYS A 38 13.07 -15.60 -2.62
N THR A 39 11.92 -15.29 -2.03
CA THR A 39 11.63 -13.95 -1.52
C THR A 39 12.15 -13.79 -0.08
N PRO A 40 12.60 -12.60 0.35
CA PRO A 40 13.06 -12.39 1.73
C PRO A 40 12.03 -12.79 2.78
N ILE A 41 10.75 -12.51 2.52
CA ILE A 41 9.67 -12.87 3.45
C ILE A 41 9.41 -14.37 3.52
N GLU A 42 9.61 -15.09 2.41
CA GLU A 42 9.51 -16.55 2.39
C GLU A 42 10.66 -17.20 3.15
N VAL A 43 11.87 -16.67 3.04
CA VAL A 43 13.01 -17.15 3.83
C VAL A 43 12.79 -16.90 5.33
N LEU A 44 12.22 -15.74 5.69
CA LEU A 44 11.98 -15.39 7.09
C LEU A 44 10.81 -16.15 7.73
N THR A 45 9.72 -16.38 6.98
CA THR A 45 8.47 -16.93 7.53
C THR A 45 8.19 -18.37 7.10
N GLY A 46 9.00 -18.92 6.19
CA GLY A 46 8.76 -20.23 5.57
C GLY A 46 7.57 -20.27 4.61
N ARG A 47 6.86 -19.16 4.41
CA ARG A 47 5.64 -19.08 3.61
C ARG A 47 5.83 -18.17 2.40
N ALA A 48 5.55 -18.71 1.21
CA ALA A 48 5.55 -17.94 -0.02
C ALA A 48 4.53 -16.77 0.06
N PRO A 49 4.93 -15.53 -0.27
CA PRO A 49 4.01 -14.40 -0.25
C PRO A 49 3.03 -14.47 -1.41
N ALA A 50 1.79 -14.06 -1.16
CA ALA A 50 0.82 -13.82 -2.23
C ALA A 50 1.17 -12.54 -2.99
N LEU A 51 1.37 -12.63 -4.31
CA LEU A 51 1.72 -11.51 -5.21
C LEU A 51 0.48 -10.86 -5.86
N ASN A 52 -0.69 -11.08 -5.30
CA ASN A 52 -1.97 -10.79 -5.96
C ASN A 52 -2.37 -9.30 -5.86
N LYS A 53 -1.61 -8.48 -5.11
CA LYS A 53 -2.01 -7.10 -4.73
C LYS A 53 -0.90 -6.03 -4.78
N PRO A 54 0.06 -6.04 -5.74
CA PRO A 54 0.94 -4.89 -5.93
C PRO A 54 0.12 -3.69 -6.43
N ARG A 55 0.33 -2.51 -5.82
CA ARG A 55 -0.28 -1.24 -6.19
C ARG A 55 0.80 -0.18 -6.28
N VAL A 56 0.63 0.75 -7.22
CA VAL A 56 1.57 1.85 -7.45
C VAL A 56 1.28 2.95 -6.43
N LEU A 57 2.31 3.40 -5.71
CA LEU A 57 2.22 4.54 -4.80
C LEU A 57 1.70 5.77 -5.55
N GLY A 58 0.68 6.45 -5.00
CA GLY A 58 0.08 7.62 -5.63
C GLY A 58 -1.01 7.35 -6.65
N CYS A 59 -1.41 6.09 -6.88
CA CYS A 59 -2.54 5.82 -7.74
C CYS A 59 -3.87 6.28 -7.11
N ASP A 60 -4.82 6.64 -7.97
CA ASP A 60 -6.22 6.77 -7.57
C ASP A 60 -6.71 5.46 -6.93
N ALA A 61 -7.38 5.59 -5.80
CA ALA A 61 -7.88 4.46 -5.02
C ALA A 61 -9.30 4.76 -4.52
N GLU A 62 -10.17 3.76 -4.66
CA GLU A 62 -11.49 3.79 -4.06
C GLU A 62 -11.56 2.79 -2.92
N VAL A 63 -11.96 3.26 -1.75
CA VAL A 63 -12.07 2.44 -0.54
C VAL A 63 -13.53 2.28 -0.18
N LEU A 64 -13.91 1.06 0.18
CA LEU A 64 -15.25 0.77 0.67
C LEU A 64 -15.49 1.51 1.99
N SER A 65 -16.51 2.37 2.01
CA SER A 65 -16.86 3.13 3.20
C SER A 65 -17.57 2.25 4.24
N LYS A 66 -16.97 1.95 5.40
CA LYS A 66 -17.57 1.08 6.43
C LYS A 66 -18.55 1.78 7.38
N GLY A 67 -18.91 3.04 7.12
CA GLY A 67 -19.85 3.81 7.97
C GLY A 67 -21.31 3.36 7.87
N GLN A 68 -22.15 3.93 8.73
CA GLN A 68 -23.62 3.82 8.64
C GLN A 68 -24.07 4.47 7.33
N ARG A 69 -24.80 3.71 6.50
CA ARG A 69 -25.26 4.14 5.17
C ARG A 69 -26.78 4.26 5.15
N GLN A 70 -27.28 5.30 4.51
CA GLN A 70 -28.67 5.41 4.11
C GLN A 70 -28.85 4.86 2.69
N LYS A 71 -30.09 4.58 2.30
CA LYS A 71 -30.41 4.07 0.97
C LYS A 71 -30.03 5.12 -0.08
N LEU A 72 -29.21 4.74 -1.06
CA LEU A 72 -28.60 5.57 -2.13
C LEU A 72 -27.28 6.29 -1.81
N ASP A 73 -26.68 6.08 -0.62
CA ASP A 73 -25.36 6.63 -0.33
C ASP A 73 -24.24 5.98 -1.17
N ALA A 74 -23.21 6.78 -1.48
CA ALA A 74 -22.01 6.32 -2.16
C ALA A 74 -21.33 5.18 -1.39
N LYS A 75 -21.11 4.04 -2.06
CA LYS A 75 -20.51 2.84 -1.45
C LYS A 75 -19.01 2.98 -1.23
N THR A 76 -18.36 3.80 -2.03
CA THR A 76 -16.91 3.99 -2.08
C THR A 76 -16.55 5.45 -1.86
N ALA A 77 -15.38 5.66 -1.28
CA ALA A 77 -14.78 6.97 -1.14
C ALA A 77 -13.46 6.99 -1.92
N ARG A 78 -13.28 8.02 -2.75
CA ARG A 78 -12.07 8.22 -3.53
C ARG A 78 -10.96 8.78 -2.65
N GLY A 79 -9.73 8.40 -2.96
CA GLY A 79 -8.52 8.93 -2.37
C GLY A 79 -7.29 8.46 -3.14
N VAL A 80 -6.13 8.67 -2.56
CA VAL A 80 -4.83 8.33 -3.16
C VAL A 80 -4.18 7.21 -2.37
N PHE A 81 -3.72 6.15 -3.05
CA PHE A 81 -3.00 5.05 -2.41
C PHE A 81 -1.65 5.53 -1.87
N ILE A 82 -1.45 5.42 -0.56
CA ILE A 82 -0.21 5.83 0.12
C ILE A 82 0.62 4.66 0.63
N GLY A 83 0.07 3.45 0.70
CA GLY A 83 0.85 2.28 1.03
C GLY A 83 0.08 1.14 1.67
N TYR A 84 0.85 0.23 2.27
CA TYR A 84 0.33 -0.98 2.92
C TYR A 84 0.36 -0.87 4.44
N GLU A 85 -0.69 -1.36 5.08
CA GLU A 85 -0.82 -1.43 6.52
C GLU A 85 -1.14 -2.88 6.97
N LYS A 86 -0.99 -3.19 8.26
CA LYS A 86 -1.17 -4.55 8.79
C LYS A 86 -2.53 -5.16 8.43
N SER A 87 -3.58 -4.33 8.44
CA SER A 87 -4.97 -4.74 8.21
C SER A 87 -5.49 -4.41 6.80
N GLY A 88 -4.66 -3.88 5.91
CA GLY A 88 -5.08 -3.54 4.55
C GLY A 88 -4.22 -2.52 3.85
N VAL A 89 -4.90 -1.54 3.24
CA VAL A 89 -4.31 -0.53 2.37
C VAL A 89 -4.60 0.84 2.97
N ALA A 90 -3.56 1.66 3.07
CA ALA A 90 -3.67 3.03 3.50
C ALA A 90 -3.99 3.92 2.30
N VAL A 91 -4.96 4.82 2.47
CA VAL A 91 -5.40 5.78 1.45
C VAL A 91 -5.50 7.17 2.07
N PHE A 92 -4.94 8.17 1.39
CA PHE A 92 -4.99 9.58 1.78
C PHE A 92 -6.14 10.30 1.07
N GLY A 93 -6.73 11.32 1.72
CA GLY A 93 -7.84 12.10 1.17
C GLY A 93 -9.22 11.42 1.27
N CYS A 94 -9.29 10.19 1.78
CA CYS A 94 -10.55 9.51 2.04
C CYS A 94 -11.12 9.94 3.40
N PRO A 95 -12.31 10.54 3.48
CA PRO A 95 -12.91 11.00 4.74
C PRO A 95 -13.24 9.86 5.71
N VAL A 96 -13.27 8.61 5.21
CA VAL A 96 -13.64 7.41 5.96
C VAL A 96 -12.42 6.70 6.56
N VAL A 97 -11.23 6.91 5.99
CA VAL A 97 -9.96 6.38 6.50
C VAL A 97 -9.25 7.52 7.22
N ARG A 98 -9.79 7.97 8.36
CA ARG A 98 -9.07 8.92 9.21
C ARG A 98 -7.87 8.21 9.83
N ARG A 99 -6.68 8.75 9.58
CA ARG A 99 -5.49 8.50 10.41
C ARG A 99 -5.81 9.03 11.80
N GLN A 100 -6.00 8.12 12.77
CA GLN A 100 -5.88 8.47 14.19
C GLN A 100 -4.40 8.51 14.56
#